data_AF-A0A4P7AH66-F1
#
_entry.id   AF-A0A4P7AH66-F1
#
_cell.length_a   1.000
_cell.length_b   1.000
_cell.length_c   1.000
_cell.angle_alpha   90.00
_cell.angle_beta   90.00
_cell.angle_gamma   90.00
#
_symmetry.space_group_name_H-M   'P 1'
#
loop_
_entity.id
_entity.type
_entity.pdbx_description
1 polymer ?
#
loop_
_entity_poly.entity_id
_entity_poly.type
_entity_poly.pdbx_seq_one_letter_code
_entity_poly.pdbx_strand_id
1 'polypeptide(L)' 'MSFNFDKDTDWIFTFCKSCWDYKKFIFDKPINFFKAKKQKALCISCKNCQNINLEEAREYYCHLNDNNK' A
#
# COMPACT_ATOMS: atom_id res chain seq x y z
N MET A 1 -11.74 9.48 8.26
CA MET A 1 -12.12 8.05 8.15
C MET A 1 -10.95 7.23 8.62
N SER A 2 -11.04 6.58 9.77
CA SER A 2 -9.94 5.81 10.36
C SER A 2 -9.55 4.65 9.44
N PHE A 3 -8.33 4.68 8.91
CA PHE A 3 -7.75 3.60 8.13
C PHE A 3 -7.45 2.44 9.09
N ASN A 4 -8.36 1.47 9.18
CA ASN A 4 -8.18 0.30 10.04
C ASN A 4 -7.21 -0.69 9.38
N PHE A 5 -5.94 -0.62 9.77
CA PHE A 5 -4.85 -1.52 9.36
C PHE A 5 -4.98 -2.96 9.90
N ASP A 6 -5.99 -3.22 10.74
CA ASP A 6 -6.14 -4.45 11.52
C ASP A 6 -6.81 -5.61 10.76
N LYS A 7 -7.24 -5.39 9.51
CA LYS A 7 -7.82 -6.44 8.67
C LYS A 7 -6.92 -6.66 7.47
N ASP A 8 -6.54 -7.92 7.25
CA ASP A 8 -5.91 -8.46 6.03
C ASP A 8 -6.34 -7.65 4.80
N THR A 9 -5.55 -6.63 4.46
CA THR A 9 -5.85 -5.80 3.31
C THR A 9 -4.96 -6.35 2.23
N ASP A 10 -5.50 -7.11 1.27
CA ASP A 10 -4.73 -7.66 0.15
C ASP A 10 -4.36 -6.60 -0.89
N TRP A 11 -4.56 -5.31 -0.59
CA TRP A 11 -4.35 -4.23 -1.53
C TRP A 11 -3.90 -2.93 -0.87
N ILE A 12 -3.20 -2.09 -1.63
CA ILE A 12 -2.80 -0.75 -1.23
C ILE A 12 -3.01 0.22 -2.38
N PHE A 13 -3.19 1.50 -2.07
CA PHE A 13 -3.24 2.55 -3.08
C PHE A 13 -1.94 3.32 -3.04
N THR A 14 -1.14 3.22 -4.09
CA THR A 14 0.16 3.92 -4.15
C THR A 14 0.49 4.36 -5.56
N PHE A 15 1.54 5.17 -5.69
CA PHE A 15 1.99 5.68 -6.97
C PHE A 15 2.65 4.57 -7.80
N CYS A 16 2.11 4.32 -8.99
CA CYS A 16 2.69 3.37 -9.92
C CYS A 16 3.69 4.06 -10.86
N LYS A 17 4.99 3.77 -10.70
CA LYS A 17 6.02 4.33 -11.61
C LYS A 17 5.83 3.97 -13.08
N SER A 18 5.18 2.84 -13.38
CA SER A 18 4.90 2.44 -14.76
C SER A 18 3.68 3.13 -15.36
N CYS A 19 2.68 3.48 -14.55
CA CYS A 19 1.50 4.22 -15.02
C CYS A 19 1.70 5.73 -14.91
N TRP A 20 2.67 6.17 -14.11
CA TRP A 20 2.86 7.55 -13.68
C TRP A 20 1.61 8.15 -12.99
N ASP A 21 0.87 7.30 -12.26
CA ASP A 21 -0.40 7.65 -11.63
C ASP A 21 -0.61 6.85 -10.35
N TYR A 22 -1.46 7.35 -9.44
CA TYR A 22 -1.85 6.62 -8.24
C TYR A 22 -2.83 5.52 -8.58
N LYS A 23 -2.43 4.27 -8.37
CA LYS A 23 -3.22 3.09 -8.72
C LYS A 23 -3.34 2.14 -7.54
N LYS A 24 -4.34 1.28 -7.64
CA LYS A 24 -4.52 0.15 -6.72
C LYS A 24 -3.51 -0.94 -7.06
N PHE A 25 -2.85 -1.43 -6.03
CA PHE A 25 -1.95 -2.58 -6.09
C PHE A 25 -2.54 -3.71 -5.26
N ILE A 26 -2.47 -4.93 -5.77
CA ILE A 26 -2.93 -6.14 -5.09
C ILE A 26 -1.71 -6.99 -4.74
N PHE A 27 -1.70 -7.54 -3.54
CA PHE A 27 -0.66 -8.43 -3.07
C PHE A 27 -1.12 -9.88 -3.24
N ASP A 28 -0.16 -10.75 -3.58
CA ASP A 28 -0.39 -12.20 -3.68
C ASP A 28 -0.63 -12.85 -2.30
N LYS A 29 -0.18 -12.18 -1.24
CA LYS A 29 -0.29 -12.61 0.15
C LYS A 29 -0.85 -11.47 0.99
N PRO A 30 -1.62 -11.77 2.06
CA PRO A 30 -2.14 -10.75 2.95
C PRO A 30 -1.01 -9.86 3.46
N ILE A 31 -1.23 -8.55 3.39
CA ILE A 31 -0.23 -7.57 3.83
C ILE A 31 -0.12 -7.68 5.34
N ASN A 32 1.10 -7.92 5.82
CA ASN A 32 1.39 -7.82 7.24
C ASN A 32 2.35 -6.64 7.48
N PHE A 33 1.77 -5.49 7.78
CA PHE A 33 2.50 -4.24 8.08
C PHE A 33 3.44 -4.34 9.29
N PHE A 34 3.31 -5.38 10.12
CA PHE A 34 4.18 -5.61 11.29
C PHE A 34 5.33 -6.59 10.99
N LYS A 35 5.17 -7.51 10.04
CA LYS A 35 6.19 -8.52 9.71
C LYS A 35 7.03 -8.17 8.49
N ALA A 36 6.46 -7.54 7.47
CA ALA A 36 7.13 -7.33 6.20
C ALA A 36 7.46 -5.85 5.98
N LYS A 37 8.75 -5.52 5.80
CA LYS A 37 9.18 -4.16 5.44
C LYS A 37 8.85 -3.83 3.99
N LYS A 38 9.11 -4.78 3.07
CA LYS A 38 8.90 -4.61 1.64
C LYS A 38 8.18 -5.82 1.08
N GLN A 39 7.16 -5.59 0.26
CA GLN A 39 6.42 -6.66 -0.39
C GLN A 39 6.13 -6.30 -1.84
N LYS A 40 6.27 -7.30 -2.73
CA LYS A 40 5.91 -7.13 -4.13
C LYS A 40 4.38 -7.08 -4.26
N ALA A 41 3.89 -6.09 -4.97
CA ALA A 41 2.49 -5.89 -5.27
C ALA A 41 2.29 -5.72 -6.77
N LEU A 42 1.18 -6.23 -7.29
CA LEU A 42 0.79 -6.15 -8.68
C LEU A 42 -0.10 -4.93 -8.92
N CYS A 43 0.30 -4.02 -9.81
CA CYS A 43 -0.58 -2.94 -10.24
C CYS A 43 -1.74 -3.49 -11.07
N ILE A 44 -2.99 -3.15 -10.72
CA ILE A 44 -4.15 -3.63 -11.49
C ILE A 44 -4.21 -3.04 -12.91
N SER A 45 -3.59 -1.88 -13.12
CA SER A 45 -3.70 -1.11 -14.36
C SER A 45 -2.69 -1.57 -15.41
N CYS A 46 -1.40 -1.67 -15.03
CA CYS A 46 -0.33 -2.06 -15.95
C CYS A 46 0.15 -3.50 -15.77
N LYS A 47 -0.37 -4.23 -14.78
CA LYS A 47 0.07 -5.59 -14.42
C LYS A 47 1.57 -5.70 -14.10
N ASN A 48 2.24 -4.59 -13.81
CA ASN A 48 3.63 -4.62 -13.37
C ASN A 48 3.72 -4.82 -11.86
N CYS A 49 4.63 -5.70 -11.46
CA CYS A 49 4.98 -5.91 -10.07
C CYS A 49 5.91 -4.79 -9.60
N GLN A 50 5.57 -4.13 -8.50
CA GLN A 50 6.42 -3.13 -7.85
C GLN A 50 6.68 -3.54 -6.41
N ASN A 51 7.88 -3.25 -5.94
CA ASN A 51 8.25 -3.50 -4.55
C ASN A 51 7.78 -2.32 -3.70
N ILE A 52 6.70 -2.52 -2.95
CA ILE A 52 6.12 -1.48 -2.10
C ILE A 52 6.74 -1.58 -0.72
N ASN A 53 7.24 -0.45 -0.22
CA ASN A 53 7.69 -0.34 1.16
C ASN A 53 6.47 -0.11 2.07
N LEU A 54 6.13 -1.13 2.85
CA LEU A 54 4.95 -1.13 3.71
C LEU A 54 5.17 -0.24 4.94
N GLU A 55 6.42 -0.04 5.35
CA GLU A 55 6.82 0.85 6.45
C GLU A 55 6.52 2.31 6.08
N GLU A 56 7.03 2.79 4.93
CA GLU A 56 6.75 4.14 4.43
C GLU A 56 5.26 4.36 4.15
N ALA A 57 4.57 3.35 3.60
CA ALA A 57 3.15 3.47 3.35
C ALA A 57 2.35 3.61 4.66
N ARG A 58 2.72 2.86 5.71
CA ARG A 58 2.13 2.98 7.04
C ARG A 58 2.35 4.37 7.61
N GLU A 59 3.57 4.89 7.55
CA GLU A 59 3.88 6.25 8.00
C GLU A 59 3.05 7.28 7.25
N TYR A 60 2.98 7.20 5.91
CA TYR A 60 2.18 8.10 5.08
C TYR A 60 0.71 8.13 5.49
N TYR A 61 0.09 6.96 5.68
CA TYR A 61 -1.30 6.88 6.12
C TYR A 61 -1.50 7.30 7.58
N CYS A 62 -0.53 7.05 8.46
CA CYS A 62 -0.57 7.49 9.85
C CYS A 62 -0.55 9.03 9.92
N HIS A 63 0.33 9.68 9.15
CA HIS A 63 0.42 11.13 9.06
C HIS A 63 -0.81 11.77 8.40
N LEU A 64 -1.43 11.12 7.41
CA LEU A 64 -2.70 11.57 6.85
C LEU A 64 -3.85 11.51 7.88
N ASN A 65 -3.82 10.53 8.78
CA ASN A 65 -4.83 10.41 9.83
C ASN A 65 -4.65 11.46 10.94
N ASP A 66 -3.41 11.88 11.20
CA ASP A 66 -3.09 12.92 12.19
C ASP A 66 -3.43 14.34 11.69
N ASN A 67 -3.28 14.60 10.39
CA ASN A 67 -3.64 15.90 9.77
C ASN A 67 -5.14 16.12 9.54
N ASN A 68 -5.98 15.14 9.89
CA ASN A 68 -7.43 15.22 9.68
C ASN A 68 -8.18 15.49 11.00
N LYS A 69 -7.52 16.14 11.96
CA LYS A 69 -8.06 16.51 13.27
C LYS A 69 -8.47 17.97 13.33
#